data_AF-G2WUC5-F1
#
_entry.id   AF-G2WUC5-F1
#
_cell.length_a   1.000
_cell.length_b   1.000
_cell.length_c   1.000
_cell.angle_alpha   90.00
_cell.angle_beta   90.00
_cell.angle_gamma   90.00
#
_symmetry.space_group_name_H-M   'P 1'
#
loop_
_entity.id
_entity.type
_entity.pdbx_description
1 polymer ?
#
loop_
_entity_poly.entity_id
_entity_poly.type
_entity_poly.pdbx_seq_one_letter_code
_entity_poly.pdbx_strand_id
1 'polypeptide(L)'
;MSAQDRVQNYLGQLDSELSKYPILNNIEKSTNVPKAYGAIGLGALYFFFIIFNLGGQLLTNLAGFVIPCYYSIDALFTHNTNDDTQWLTYWVVFSFFTIVESLVNVVYWFPFYFVFKFVFLLWLSLPVFRGAEIIFHSFMAPMLSKHFTGGSASTASGLRAKAQGLDKSD
;
A
#
# COMPACT_ATOMS: atom_id res chain seq x y z
N MET A 1 -34.13 1.06 -6.14
CA MET A 1 -33.22 1.49 -5.06
C MET A 1 -32.88 2.94 -5.29
N SER A 2 -33.35 3.81 -4.39
CA SER A 2 -33.03 5.23 -4.35
C SER A 2 -31.52 5.43 -4.12
N ALA A 3 -30.97 6.55 -4.55
CA ALA A 3 -29.59 6.94 -4.22
C ALA A 3 -29.37 7.00 -2.70
N GLN A 4 -30.41 7.36 -1.93
CA GLN A 4 -30.39 7.38 -0.47
C GLN A 4 -30.24 5.98 0.13
N ASP A 5 -30.93 4.98 -0.43
CA ASP A 5 -30.84 3.58 0.02
C ASP A 5 -29.41 3.04 -0.16
N ARG A 6 -28.77 3.38 -1.29
CA ARG A 6 -27.38 2.97 -1.56
C ARG A 6 -26.42 3.59 -0.56
N VAL A 7 -26.56 4.89 -0.28
CA VAL A 7 -25.73 5.59 0.70
C VAL A 7 -25.90 4.99 2.10
N GLN A 8 -27.14 4.71 2.52
CA GLN A 8 -27.39 4.06 3.80
C GLN A 8 -26.78 2.65 3.88
N ASN A 9 -26.84 1.88 2.78
CA ASN A 9 -26.19 0.57 2.72
C ASN A 9 -24.66 0.66 2.88
N TYR A 10 -24.00 1.60 2.19
CA TYR A 10 -22.56 1.82 2.34
C TYR A 10 -22.19 2.32 3.74
N LEU A 11 -22.97 3.24 4.30
CA LEU A 11 -22.77 3.73 5.66
C LEU A 11 -22.93 2.61 6.69
N GLY A 12 -23.92 1.73 6.53
CA GLY A 12 -24.14 0.58 7.40
C GLY A 12 -23.02 -0.46 7.31
N GLN A 13 -22.51 -0.73 6.11
CA GLN A 13 -21.35 -1.62 5.93
C GLN A 13 -20.10 -1.03 6.59
N LEU A 14 -19.84 0.25 6.37
CA LEU A 14 -18.71 0.94 6.96
C LEU A 14 -18.83 0.96 8.49
N ASP A 15 -20.01 1.24 9.02
CA ASP A 15 -20.29 1.20 10.45
C ASP A 15 -20.06 -0.20 11.04
N SER A 16 -20.50 -1.26 10.34
CA SER A 16 -20.27 -2.64 10.75
C SER A 16 -18.79 -3.02 10.77
N GLU A 17 -18.02 -2.59 9.77
CA GLU A 17 -16.57 -2.80 9.70
C GLU A 17 -15.85 -2.05 10.81
N LEU A 18 -16.20 -0.78 11.04
CA LEU A 18 -15.62 0.03 12.10
C LEU A 18 -15.97 -0.48 13.51
N SER A 19 -17.11 -1.16 13.66
CA SER A 19 -17.52 -1.76 14.93
C SER A 19 -16.56 -2.85 15.41
N LYS A 20 -15.73 -3.42 14.53
CA LYS A 20 -14.69 -4.40 14.89
C LYS A 20 -13.62 -3.79 15.79
N TYR A 21 -13.45 -2.46 15.80
CA TYR A 21 -12.45 -1.77 16.62
C TYR A 21 -13.09 -1.22 17.91
N PRO A 22 -12.75 -1.75 19.10
CA PRO A 22 -13.38 -1.35 20.36
C PRO A 22 -13.17 0.12 20.74
N ILE A 23 -12.07 0.72 20.27
CA ILE A 23 -11.75 2.14 20.47
C ILE A 23 -12.79 3.03 19.77
N LEU A 24 -13.22 2.66 18.55
CA LEU A 24 -14.21 3.43 17.80
C LEU A 24 -15.60 3.37 18.45
N ASN A 25 -15.95 2.22 19.01
CA ASN A 25 -17.21 2.05 19.74
C ASN A 25 -17.26 2.88 21.03
N ASN A 26 -16.12 3.03 21.70
CA ASN A 26 -16.03 3.86 22.91
C ASN A 26 -16.17 5.35 22.56
N ILE A 27 -15.58 5.78 21.44
CA ILE A 27 -15.69 7.17 20.95
C ILE A 27 -17.11 7.47 20.49
N GLU A 28 -17.78 6.55 19.78
CA GLU A 28 -19.18 6.70 19.37
C GLU A 28 -20.10 6.88 20.58
N LYS A 29 -19.92 6.07 21.63
CA LYS A 29 -20.69 6.19 22.88
C LYS A 29 -20.50 7.55 23.57
N SER A 30 -19.30 8.12 23.52
CA SER A 30 -19.00 9.42 24.14
C SER A 30 -19.45 10.61 23.30
N THR A 31 -19.40 10.50 21.97
CA THR A 31 -19.62 11.63 21.05
C THR A 31 -21.04 11.62 20.45
N ASN A 32 -21.75 10.50 20.54
CA ASN A 32 -23.09 10.29 19.96
C ASN A 32 -23.17 10.51 18.44
N VAL A 33 -22.02 10.47 17.76
CA VAL A 33 -21.89 10.59 16.30
C VAL A 33 -21.55 9.22 15.75
N PRO A 34 -22.24 8.73 14.69
CA PRO A 34 -21.91 7.44 14.10
C PRO A 34 -20.49 7.45 13.54
N LYS A 35 -19.72 6.42 13.90
CA LYS A 35 -18.30 6.26 13.52
C LYS A 35 -18.06 6.27 12.01
N ALA A 36 -19.04 5.82 11.20
CA ALA A 36 -18.99 5.93 9.75
C ALA A 36 -18.83 7.39 9.25
N TYR A 37 -19.58 8.33 9.82
CA TYR A 37 -19.44 9.76 9.47
C TYR A 37 -18.11 10.33 9.93
N GLY A 38 -17.61 9.90 11.09
CA GLY A 38 -16.29 10.28 11.59
C GLY A 38 -15.17 9.86 10.64
N ALA A 39 -15.20 8.60 10.17
CA ALA A 39 -14.20 8.09 9.23
C ALA A 39 -14.25 8.80 7.87
N ILE A 40 -15.46 9.01 7.33
CA ILE A 40 -15.64 9.76 6.08
C ILE A 40 -15.15 11.20 6.24
N GLY A 41 -15.48 11.86 7.35
CA GLY A 41 -15.03 13.21 7.66
C GLY A 41 -13.50 13.31 7.76
N LEU A 42 -12.86 12.37 8.43
CA LEU A 42 -11.39 12.30 8.53
C LEU A 42 -10.75 12.05 7.16
N GLY A 43 -11.31 11.14 6.36
CA GLY A 43 -10.83 10.89 4.99
C GLY A 43 -10.97 12.12 4.09
N ALA A 44 -12.10 12.81 4.16
CA ALA A 44 -12.33 14.06 3.42
C ALA A 44 -11.38 15.17 3.87
N LEU A 45 -11.15 15.32 5.17
CA LEU A 45 -10.22 16.30 5.73
C LEU A 45 -8.77 16.01 5.30
N TYR A 46 -8.37 14.74 5.33
CA TYR A 46 -7.06 14.30 4.88
C TYR A 46 -6.84 14.60 3.39
N PHE A 47 -7.83 14.30 2.55
CA PHE A 47 -7.78 14.62 1.12
C PHE A 47 -7.78 16.13 0.86
N PHE A 48 -8.54 16.89 1.64
CA PHE A 48 -8.53 18.35 1.62
C PHE A 48 -7.12 18.89 1.90
N PHE A 49 -6.43 18.43 2.94
CA PHE A 49 -5.05 18.86 3.21
C PHE A 49 -4.07 18.54 2.08
N ILE A 50 -4.25 17.41 1.38
CA ILE A 50 -3.45 17.09 0.19
C ILE A 50 -3.73 18.08 -0.95
N ILE A 51 -4.99 18.40 -1.24
CA ILE A 51 -5.36 19.36 -2.31
C ILE A 51 -4.78 20.74 -2.05
N PHE A 52 -4.83 21.21 -0.80
CA PHE A 52 -4.30 22.52 -0.40
C PHE A 52 -2.78 22.50 -0.16
N ASN A 53 -2.09 21.40 -0.49
CA ASN A 53 -0.66 21.19 -0.30
C ASN A 53 -0.18 21.39 1.17
N LEU A 54 -1.08 21.25 2.14
CA LEU A 54 -0.77 21.41 3.56
C LEU A 54 -0.12 20.11 4.07
N GLY A 55 1.21 20.04 4.01
CA GLY A 55 1.95 18.83 4.36
C GLY A 55 1.83 17.70 3.33
N GLY A 56 1.54 18.01 2.06
CA GLY A 56 1.28 17.03 1.01
C GLY A 56 2.35 15.93 0.88
N GLN A 57 3.64 16.27 1.00
CA GLN A 57 4.72 15.29 0.95
C GLN A 57 4.64 14.27 2.10
N LEU A 58 4.41 14.75 3.33
CA LEU A 58 4.28 13.91 4.51
C LEU A 58 3.04 13.03 4.41
N LEU A 59 1.89 13.63 4.08
CA LEU A 59 0.61 12.92 4.00
C LEU A 59 0.69 11.81 2.95
N THR A 60 1.09 12.13 1.72
CA THR A 60 1.17 11.13 0.64
C THR A 60 2.16 10.00 0.94
N ASN A 61 3.33 10.30 1.51
CA ASN A 61 4.29 9.28 1.93
C ASN A 61 3.74 8.41 3.06
N LEU A 62 3.01 9.01 4.01
CA LEU A 62 2.38 8.28 5.11
C LEU A 62 1.34 7.30 4.57
N ALA A 63 0.47 7.71 3.64
CA ALA A 63 -0.48 6.78 3.02
C ALA A 63 0.22 5.68 2.22
N GLY A 64 1.22 6.05 1.41
CA GLY A 64 2.05 5.09 0.67
C GLY A 64 2.90 4.17 1.56
N PHE A 65 3.02 4.46 2.85
CA PHE A 65 3.72 3.61 3.80
C PHE A 65 2.75 2.76 4.63
N VAL A 66 1.73 3.36 5.23
CA VAL A 66 0.85 2.71 6.22
C VAL A 66 -0.02 1.63 5.59
N ILE A 67 -0.62 1.90 4.42
CA ILE A 67 -1.51 0.94 3.73
C ILE A 67 -0.78 -0.37 3.41
N PRO A 68 0.32 -0.36 2.64
CA PRO A 68 1.06 -1.58 2.33
C PRO A 68 1.75 -2.18 3.56
N CYS A 69 2.14 -1.38 4.56
CA CYS A 69 2.69 -1.90 5.81
C CYS A 69 1.67 -2.76 6.57
N TYR A 70 0.42 -2.29 6.70
CA TYR A 70 -0.65 -3.07 7.31
C TYR A 70 -0.85 -4.41 6.59
N TYR A 71 -0.99 -4.39 5.26
CA TYR A 71 -1.17 -5.62 4.50
C TYR A 71 0.07 -6.51 4.48
N SER A 72 1.28 -5.94 4.53
CA SER A 72 2.52 -6.71 4.65
C SER A 72 2.55 -7.47 5.98
N ILE A 73 2.13 -6.82 7.09
CA ILE A 73 2.05 -7.47 8.39
C ILE A 73 1.03 -8.61 8.37
N ASP A 74 -0.13 -8.40 7.75
CA ASP A 74 -1.16 -9.45 7.60
C ASP A 74 -0.65 -10.63 6.74
N ALA A 75 0.07 -10.34 5.66
CA ALA A 75 0.71 -11.36 4.83
C ALA A 75 1.74 -12.20 5.60
N LEU A 76 2.50 -11.60 6.53
CA LEU A 76 3.47 -12.33 7.37
C LEU A 76 2.82 -13.40 8.28
N PHE A 77 1.54 -13.25 8.61
CA PHE A 77 0.80 -14.24 9.39
C PHE A 77 0.01 -15.23 8.53
N THR A 78 0.03 -15.05 7.21
CA THR A 78 -0.70 -15.88 6.25
C THR A 78 0.27 -16.84 5.54
N HIS A 79 -0.20 -18.03 5.17
CA HIS A 79 0.64 -19.04 4.49
C HIS A 79 0.80 -18.81 2.97
N ASN A 80 0.24 -17.73 2.41
CA ASN A 80 0.21 -17.48 0.98
C ASN A 80 1.43 -16.68 0.51
N THR A 81 2.35 -17.36 -0.18
CA THR A 81 3.60 -16.77 -0.69
C THR A 81 3.42 -15.74 -1.83
N ASN A 82 2.25 -15.72 -2.49
CA ASN A 82 1.98 -14.74 -3.55
C ASN A 82 1.80 -13.33 -2.99
N ASP A 83 1.24 -13.21 -1.79
CA ASP A 83 1.00 -11.92 -1.15
C ASP A 83 2.33 -11.27 -0.74
N ASP A 84 3.27 -12.08 -0.22
CA ASP A 84 4.63 -11.64 0.10
C ASP A 84 5.35 -11.03 -1.10
N THR A 85 5.24 -11.68 -2.26
CA THR A 85 5.91 -11.23 -3.50
C THR A 85 5.33 -9.89 -3.98
N GLN A 86 4.02 -9.71 -3.87
CA GLN A 86 3.34 -8.46 -4.24
C GLN A 86 3.79 -7.29 -3.36
N TRP A 87 3.83 -7.49 -2.04
CA TRP A 87 4.25 -6.42 -1.11
C TRP A 87 5.74 -6.10 -1.26
N LEU A 88 6.60 -7.11 -1.44
CA LEU A 88 8.03 -6.87 -1.70
C LEU A 88 8.23 -6.08 -3.00
N THR A 89 7.50 -6.43 -4.06
CA THR A 89 7.53 -5.70 -5.34
C THR A 89 7.08 -4.26 -5.16
N TYR A 90 6.02 -4.03 -4.39
CA TYR A 90 5.57 -2.69 -4.02
C TYR A 90 6.68 -1.89 -3.32
N TRP A 91 7.33 -2.45 -2.30
CA TRP A 91 8.38 -1.75 -1.54
C TRP A 91 9.57 -1.37 -2.41
N VAL A 92 9.93 -2.21 -3.39
CA VAL A 92 10.99 -1.93 -4.36
C VAL A 92 10.61 -0.76 -5.28
N VAL A 93 9.39 -0.76 -5.84
CA VAL A 93 8.89 0.33 -6.70
C VAL A 93 8.74 1.64 -5.92
N PHE A 94 8.17 1.57 -4.70
CA PHE A 94 7.97 2.71 -3.82
C PHE A 94 9.29 3.38 -3.43
N SER A 95 10.30 2.59 -3.08
CA SER A 95 11.63 3.11 -2.71
C SER A 95 12.32 3.77 -3.89
N PHE A 96 12.26 3.17 -5.08
CA PHE A 96 12.80 3.77 -6.30
C PHE A 96 12.12 5.11 -6.62
N PHE A 97 10.79 5.16 -6.57
CA PHE A 97 10.03 6.38 -6.80
C PHE A 97 10.38 7.48 -5.79
N THR A 98 10.51 7.13 -4.50
CA THR A 98 10.87 8.07 -3.43
C THR A 98 12.27 8.67 -3.63
N ILE A 99 13.23 7.88 -4.10
CA ILE A 99 14.58 8.35 -4.43
C ILE A 99 14.53 9.31 -5.63
N VAL A 100 13.88 8.90 -6.73
CA VAL A 100 13.75 9.74 -7.94
C VAL A 100 13.07 11.07 -7.61
N GLU A 101 12.00 11.03 -6.82
CA GLU A 101 11.32 12.24 -6.37
C GLU A 101 12.25 13.15 -5.56
N SER A 102 13.05 12.59 -4.65
CA SER A 102 13.99 13.36 -3.83
C SER A 102 15.06 14.08 -4.65
N LEU A 103 15.37 13.58 -5.86
CA LEU A 103 16.33 14.20 -6.78
C LEU A 103 15.70 15.29 -7.65
N VAL A 104 14.38 15.30 -7.80
CA VAL A 104 13.66 16.19 -8.71
C VAL A 104 12.99 17.32 -7.90
N ASN A 105 13.65 18.48 -7.79
CA ASN A 105 13.11 19.68 -7.12
C ASN A 105 11.92 20.35 -7.87
N VAL A 106 11.34 19.71 -8.88
CA VAL A 106 10.27 20.25 -9.76
C VAL A 106 8.88 20.22 -9.09
N VAL A 107 8.77 19.52 -7.96
CA VAL A 107 7.52 19.23 -7.24
C VAL A 107 6.67 20.47 -6.89
N TYR A 108 7.30 21.63 -6.65
CA TYR A 108 6.58 22.83 -6.22
C TYR A 108 5.99 23.67 -7.36
N TRP A 109 6.40 23.44 -8.61
CA TRP A 109 5.92 24.25 -9.74
C TRP A 109 4.64 23.68 -10.37
N PHE A 110 4.40 22.38 -10.22
CA PHE A 110 3.23 21.72 -10.81
C PHE A 110 2.03 21.72 -9.86
N PRO A 111 0.91 22.38 -10.21
CA PRO A 111 -0.29 22.38 -9.37
C PRO A 111 -0.85 20.96 -9.25
N PHE A 112 -1.36 20.62 -8.06
CA PHE A 112 -1.92 19.29 -7.73
C PHE A 112 -0.94 18.10 -7.81
N TYR A 113 0.37 18.32 -7.87
CA TYR A 113 1.37 17.24 -7.88
C TYR A 113 1.12 16.18 -6.79
N PHE A 114 0.87 16.63 -5.54
CA PHE A 114 0.65 15.71 -4.41
C PHE A 114 -0.66 14.91 -4.55
N VAL A 115 -1.68 15.44 -5.22
CA VAL A 115 -2.90 14.68 -5.53
C VAL A 115 -2.58 13.56 -6.52
N PHE A 116 -1.85 13.86 -7.60
CA PHE A 116 -1.43 12.84 -8.56
C PHE A 116 -0.54 11.79 -7.92
N LYS A 117 0.42 12.21 -7.09
CA LYS A 117 1.27 11.31 -6.32
C LYS A 117 0.45 10.42 -5.40
N PHE A 118 -0.52 10.99 -4.67
CA PHE A 118 -1.39 10.21 -3.80
C PHE A 118 -2.15 9.13 -4.57
N VAL A 119 -2.79 9.49 -5.69
CA VAL A 119 -3.51 8.55 -6.55
C VAL A 119 -2.58 7.48 -7.11
N PHE A 120 -1.37 7.85 -7.53
CA PHE A 120 -0.36 6.93 -8.03
C PHE A 120 0.08 5.93 -6.94
N LEU A 121 0.39 6.39 -5.73
CA LEU A 121 0.75 5.53 -4.60
C LEU A 121 -0.41 4.61 -4.20
N LEU A 122 -1.64 5.14 -4.20
CA LEU A 122 -2.84 4.36 -3.93
C LEU A 122 -3.00 3.25 -4.99
N TRP A 123 -2.88 3.57 -6.27
CA TRP A 123 -2.92 2.60 -7.37
C TRP A 123 -1.84 1.51 -7.26
N LEU A 124 -0.62 1.87 -6.84
CA LEU A 124 0.44 0.91 -6.56
C LEU A 124 0.08 -0.02 -5.40
N SER A 125 -0.54 0.52 -4.34
CA SER A 125 -0.88 -0.21 -3.12
C SER A 125 -2.10 -1.13 -3.26
N LEU A 126 -2.98 -0.87 -4.23
CA LEU A 126 -4.20 -1.67 -4.39
C LEU A 126 -3.89 -3.03 -5.03
N PRO A 127 -4.17 -4.15 -4.34
CA PRO A 127 -3.86 -5.49 -4.85
C PRO A 127 -4.70 -5.85 -6.08
N VAL A 128 -5.89 -5.24 -6.25
CA VAL A 128 -6.78 -5.48 -7.40
C VAL A 128 -6.15 -5.04 -8.72
N PHE A 129 -5.41 -3.93 -8.72
CA PHE A 129 -4.82 -3.37 -9.94
C PHE A 129 -3.42 -3.93 -10.24
N ARG A 130 -2.76 -4.55 -9.23
CA ARG A 130 -1.38 -5.07 -9.33
C ARG A 130 -0.41 -4.04 -9.92
N GLY A 131 -0.60 -2.76 -9.59
CA GLY A 131 0.13 -1.65 -10.23
C GLY A 131 1.64 -1.73 -10.02
N ALA A 132 2.08 -2.13 -8.83
CA ALA A 132 3.49 -2.36 -8.53
C ALA A 132 4.14 -3.42 -9.43
N GLU A 133 3.43 -4.51 -9.70
CA GLU A 133 3.92 -5.58 -10.56
C GLU A 133 4.07 -5.12 -12.02
N ILE A 134 3.10 -4.34 -12.52
CA ILE A 134 3.16 -3.77 -13.87
C ILE A 134 4.43 -2.90 -14.02
N ILE A 135 4.70 -2.02 -13.06
CA ILE A 135 5.89 -1.15 -13.08
C ILE A 135 7.17 -1.98 -12.94
N PHE A 136 7.17 -2.97 -12.05
CA PHE A 136 8.32 -3.83 -11.85
C PHE A 136 8.67 -4.59 -13.13
N HIS A 137 7.73 -5.29 -13.74
CA HIS A 137 7.99 -6.07 -14.96
C HIS A 137 8.30 -5.20 -16.18
N SER A 138 7.66 -4.02 -16.29
CA SER A 138 7.83 -3.17 -17.47
C SER A 138 9.11 -2.33 -17.45
N PHE A 139 9.55 -1.89 -16.26
CA PHE A 139 10.66 -0.92 -16.14
C PHE A 139 11.83 -1.45 -15.30
N MET A 140 11.55 -2.05 -14.13
CA MET A 140 12.61 -2.45 -13.21
C MET A 140 13.27 -3.77 -13.62
N ALA A 141 12.50 -4.78 -13.99
CA ALA A 141 12.98 -6.08 -14.45
C ALA A 141 13.96 -5.99 -15.64
N PRO A 142 13.72 -5.20 -16.70
CA PRO A 142 14.72 -5.03 -17.77
C PRO A 142 15.99 -4.29 -17.33
N MET A 143 15.92 -3.40 -16.33
CA MET A 143 17.12 -2.77 -15.74
C MET A 143 17.90 -3.73 -14.84
N LEU A 144 17.21 -4.52 -14.01
CA LEU A 144 17.82 -5.40 -13.01
C LEU A 144 18.23 -6.76 -13.57
N SER A 145 17.55 -7.28 -14.60
CA SER A 145 17.88 -8.57 -15.22
C SER A 145 19.33 -8.66 -15.69
N LYS A 146 19.93 -7.55 -16.14
CA LYS A 146 21.35 -7.50 -16.50
C LYS A 146 22.30 -7.85 -15.34
N HIS A 147 21.88 -7.62 -14.09
CA HIS A 147 22.69 -7.84 -12.89
C HIS A 147 22.26 -9.08 -12.10
N PHE A 148 20.97 -9.43 -12.13
CA PHE A 148 20.41 -10.55 -11.35
C PHE A 148 20.17 -11.83 -12.16
N THR A 149 20.11 -11.75 -13.51
CA THR A 149 19.95 -12.93 -14.38
C THR A 149 21.28 -13.59 -14.76
N GLY A 150 22.42 -12.94 -14.47
CA GLY A 150 23.76 -13.55 -14.55
C GLY A 150 24.09 -14.52 -13.40
N GLY A 151 23.18 -14.68 -12.43
CA GLY A 151 23.35 -15.52 -11.25
C GLY A 151 22.14 -16.41 -10.97
N SER A 152 21.44 -16.89 -12.00
CA SER A 152 20.27 -17.82 -11.89
C SER A 152 20.61 -19.23 -11.36
N ALA A 153 21.50 -19.33 -10.40
CA ALA A 153 21.33 -20.25 -9.28
C ALA A 153 21.03 -19.37 -8.07
N SER A 154 19.75 -19.10 -7.79
CA SER A 154 19.37 -18.40 -6.56
C SER A 154 20.13 -19.01 -5.39
N THR A 155 20.98 -18.24 -4.72
CA THR A 155 21.82 -18.73 -3.62
C THR A 155 20.98 -19.48 -2.58
N ALA A 156 19.72 -19.06 -2.40
CA ALA A 156 18.73 -19.75 -1.58
C ALA A 156 18.31 -21.14 -2.11
N SER A 157 18.11 -21.32 -3.42
CA SER A 157 17.81 -22.65 -3.99
C SER A 157 19.04 -23.55 -3.98
N GLY A 158 20.24 -23.00 -4.21
CA GLY A 158 21.50 -23.74 -4.09
C GLY A 158 21.80 -24.20 -2.66
N LEU A 159 21.56 -23.32 -1.67
CA LEU A 159 21.69 -23.65 -0.24
C LEU A 159 20.64 -24.67 0.20
N ARG A 160 19.39 -24.54 -0.25
CA ARG A 160 18.34 -25.54 0.03
C ARG A 160 18.65 -26.90 -0.59
N ALA A 161 19.13 -26.94 -1.83
CA ALA A 161 19.53 -28.18 -2.48
C ALA A 161 20.73 -28.83 -1.76
N LYS A 162 21.70 -28.03 -1.28
CA LYS A 162 22.84 -28.53 -0.52
C LYS A 162 22.46 -29.05 0.88
N ALA A 163 21.53 -28.38 1.56
CA ALA A 163 21.00 -28.84 2.84
C ALA A 163 20.19 -30.15 2.69
N GLN A 164 19.37 -30.27 1.66
CA GLN A 164 18.63 -31.50 1.35
C GLN A 164 19.54 -32.66 0.90
N GLY A 165 20.71 -32.35 0.33
CA GLY A 165 21.72 -33.35 -0.02
C GLY A 165 22.47 -33.90 1.20
N LEU A 166 22.69 -33.06 2.22
CA LEU A 166 23.33 -33.46 3.48
C LEU A 166 22.41 -34.33 4.35
N ASP A 167 21.11 -34.05 4.37
CA ASP A 167 20.10 -34.82 5.11
C ASP A 167 19.89 -36.24 4.56
N LYS A 168 20.32 -36.51 3.31
CA LYS A 168 20.23 -37.84 2.66
C LYS A 168 21.53 -38.64 2.74
N SER A 169 22.58 -38.11 3.36
CA SER A 169 23.91 -38.73 3.45
C SER A 169 24.26 -39.30 4.83
N ASP A 170 23.34 -39.24 5.80
CA ASP A 170 23.37 -39.96 7.07
C ASP A 170 22.35 -41.12 7.05
#